data_AF-A0A0A3JE92-F1
#
_entry.id   AF-A0A0A3JE92-F1
#
_cell.length_a   1.000
_cell.length_b   1.000
_cell.length_c   1.000
_cell.angle_alpha   90.00
_cell.angle_beta   90.00
_cell.angle_gamma   90.00
#
_symmetry.space_group_name_H-M   'P 1'
#
loop_
_entity.id
_entity.type
_entity.pdbx_description
1 polymer ?
#
loop_
_entity_poly.entity_id
_entity_poly.type
_entity_poly.pdbx_seq_one_letter_code
_entity_poly.pdbx_strand_id
1 'polypeptide(L)'
;MFKEKQHQHTKWFLDGDLKLRQQDFGDGRIGIWVLLHNVNVCFTMLMFDFIEWCQEMDINLEVDKSWNDHRGFVVGSKDLVLFRSEIKRFIDINNLKPGEDDEKFSEDEWYS
;
A
#
# COMPACT_ATOMS: atom_id res chain seq x y z
N MET A 1 12.13 1.53 5.97
CA MET A 1 11.69 0.61 4.91
C MET A 1 12.79 0.36 3.88
N PHE A 2 13.11 -0.90 3.59
CA PHE A 2 14.13 -1.30 2.61
C PHE A 2 13.50 -2.03 1.42
N LYS A 3 14.17 -2.03 0.26
CA LYS A 3 13.74 -2.77 -0.94
C LYS A 3 14.13 -4.24 -0.78
N GLU A 4 13.14 -5.13 -0.72
CA GLU A 4 13.33 -6.57 -0.57
C GLU A 4 13.57 -7.24 -1.93
N LYS A 5 12.73 -6.94 -2.92
CA LYS A 5 12.74 -7.56 -4.25
C LYS A 5 12.39 -6.55 -5.33
N GLN A 6 12.81 -6.82 -6.57
CA GLN A 6 12.37 -6.07 -7.75
C GLN A 6 12.24 -7.02 -8.94
N HIS A 7 11.17 -6.86 -9.71
CA HIS A 7 10.94 -7.57 -10.96
C HIS A 7 10.18 -6.66 -11.92
N GLN A 8 10.77 -6.38 -13.09
CA GLN A 8 10.21 -5.45 -14.08
C GLN A 8 9.82 -4.10 -13.44
N HIS A 9 8.55 -3.72 -13.57
CA HIS A 9 7.94 -2.49 -13.05
C HIS A 9 7.45 -2.62 -11.60
N THR A 10 7.68 -3.76 -10.94
CA THR A 10 7.23 -4.04 -9.57
C THR A 10 8.40 -4.08 -8.60
N LYS A 11 8.22 -3.45 -7.44
CA LYS A 11 9.18 -3.42 -6.33
C LYS A 11 8.46 -3.83 -5.05
N TRP A 12 9.11 -4.67 -4.26
CA TRP A 12 8.62 -5.06 -2.94
C TRP A 12 9.50 -4.44 -1.87
N PHE A 13 8.86 -3.94 -0.83
CA PHE A 13 9.51 -3.29 0.30
C PHE A 13 9.06 -3.94 1.60
N LEU A 14 9.97 -3.96 2.58
CA LEU A 14 9.75 -4.54 3.90
C LEU A 14 10.24 -3.57 5.00
N ASP A 15 9.47 -3.51 6.09
CA ASP A 15 9.80 -2.77 7.32
C ASP A 15 9.11 -3.44 8.52
N GLY A 16 9.82 -4.34 9.21
CA GLY A 16 9.21 -5.18 10.25
C GLY A 16 8.11 -6.05 9.67
N ASP A 17 6.88 -5.90 10.16
CA ASP A 17 5.70 -6.62 9.67
C ASP A 17 4.98 -5.92 8.51
N LEU A 18 5.41 -4.71 8.13
CA LEU A 18 4.84 -3.94 7.03
C LEU A 18 5.51 -4.33 5.71
N LYS A 19 4.71 -4.81 4.75
CA LYS A 19 5.14 -5.10 3.38
C LYS A 19 4.42 -4.20 2.40
N LEU A 20 5.13 -3.66 1.43
CA LEU A 20 4.54 -2.92 0.31
C LEU A 20 4.88 -3.58 -1.02
N ARG A 21 3.89 -3.74 -1.88
CA ARG A 21 4.06 -4.05 -3.31
C ARG A 21 3.81 -2.76 -4.07
N GLN A 22 4.80 -2.28 -4.80
CA GLN A 22 4.74 -1.06 -5.59
C GLN A 22 4.84 -1.42 -7.07
N GLN A 23 3.87 -1.02 -7.89
CA GLN A 23 3.86 -1.25 -9.33
C GLN A 23 3.80 0.07 -10.08
N ASP A 24 4.72 0.27 -11.02
CA ASP A 24 4.70 1.39 -11.95
C ASP A 24 3.85 1.02 -13.18
N PHE A 25 2.79 1.78 -13.46
CA PHE A 25 1.91 1.53 -14.60
C PHE A 25 2.43 2.13 -15.92
N GLY A 26 3.54 2.88 -15.88
CA GLY A 26 4.18 3.45 -17.07
C GLY A 26 3.56 4.75 -17.60
N ASP A 27 2.46 5.23 -16.99
CA ASP A 27 1.77 6.48 -17.32
C ASP A 27 1.92 7.55 -16.21
N GLY A 28 2.87 7.34 -15.30
CA GLY A 28 3.09 8.21 -14.14
C GLY A 28 2.25 7.85 -12.92
N ARG A 29 1.32 6.89 -13.02
CA ARG A 29 0.59 6.32 -11.88
C ARG A 29 1.35 5.15 -11.26
N ILE A 30 1.33 5.09 -9.94
CA ILE A 30 1.97 4.04 -9.15
C ILE A 30 0.92 3.36 -8.29
N GLY A 31 0.74 2.05 -8.45
CA GLY A 31 -0.08 1.22 -7.57
C GLY A 31 0.71 0.76 -6.34
N ILE A 32 0.08 0.79 -5.17
CA ILE A 32 0.63 0.32 -3.90
C ILE A 32 -0.36 -0.57 -3.17
N TRP A 33 0.06 -1.79 -2.84
CA TRP A 33 -0.66 -2.69 -1.93
C TRP A 33 0.12 -2.79 -0.61
N VAL A 34 -0.63 -2.85 0.50
CA VAL A 34 -0.09 -2.72 1.85
C VAL A 34 -0.47 -3.96 2.65
N LEU A 35 0.53 -4.73 3.08
CA LEU A 35 0.31 -5.80 4.06
C LEU A 35 0.85 -5.42 5.43
N LEU A 36 0.09 -5.77 6.45
CA LEU A 36 0.56 -5.83 7.83
C LEU A 36 0.31 -7.26 8.32
N HIS A 37 1.37 -7.95 8.79
CA HIS A 37 1.30 -9.36 9.18
C HIS A 37 0.71 -10.29 8.09
N ASN A 38 1.05 -10.04 6.81
CA ASN A 38 0.53 -10.75 5.62
C ASN A 38 -0.97 -10.56 5.32
N VAL A 39 -1.59 -9.54 5.90
CA VAL A 39 -3.01 -9.21 5.69
C VAL A 39 -3.13 -7.85 5.01
N ASN A 40 -3.99 -7.74 4.00
CA ASN A 40 -4.28 -6.52 3.25
C ASN A 40 -4.94 -5.49 4.15
N VAL A 41 -4.22 -4.47 4.57
CA VAL A 41 -4.78 -3.43 5.45
C VAL A 41 -5.35 -2.24 4.68
N CYS A 42 -5.38 -2.27 3.34
CA CYS A 42 -5.91 -1.15 2.56
C CYS A 42 -7.37 -0.84 2.90
N PHE A 43 -8.22 -1.85 3.15
CA PHE A 43 -9.61 -1.61 3.57
C PHE A 43 -9.68 -1.01 4.98
N THR A 44 -8.97 -1.58 5.95
CA THR A 44 -8.87 -1.02 7.29
C THR A 44 -8.36 0.42 7.28
N MET A 45 -7.37 0.75 6.45
CA MET A 45 -6.87 2.13 6.30
C MET A 45 -7.97 3.07 5.79
N LEU A 46 -8.78 2.64 4.81
CA LEU A 46 -9.93 3.40 4.33
C LEU A 46 -10.96 3.66 5.44
N MET A 47 -11.21 2.68 6.31
CA MET A 47 -12.13 2.82 7.45
C MET A 47 -11.63 3.79 8.53
N PHE A 48 -10.35 4.13 8.53
CA PHE A 48 -9.71 5.06 9.47
C PHE A 48 -9.41 6.43 8.83
N ASP A 49 -10.12 6.76 7.74
CA ASP A 49 -10.00 8.05 7.05
C ASP A 49 -8.61 8.30 6.42
N PHE A 50 -7.92 7.25 5.98
CA PHE A 50 -6.62 7.39 5.32
C PHE A 50 -6.66 8.26 4.05
N ILE A 51 -7.81 8.29 3.36
CA ILE A 51 -7.98 9.18 2.20
C ILE A 51 -7.87 10.64 2.63
N GLU A 52 -8.59 11.02 3.68
CA GLU A 52 -8.60 12.39 4.20
C GLU A 52 -7.21 12.77 4.72
N TRP A 53 -6.55 11.87 5.45
CA TRP A 53 -5.15 12.03 5.88
C TRP A 53 -4.22 12.42 4.73
N CYS A 54 -4.33 11.73 3.58
CA CYS A 54 -3.51 12.02 2.41
C CYS A 54 -3.89 13.33 1.71
N GLN A 55 -5.18 13.65 1.67
CA GLN A 55 -5.68 14.90 1.07
C GLN A 55 -5.19 16.14 1.83
N GLU A 56 -5.05 16.08 3.15
CA GLU A 56 -4.46 17.15 3.97
C GLU A 56 -3.01 17.49 3.56
N MET A 57 -2.33 16.57 2.86
CA MET A 57 -0.97 16.73 2.35
C MET A 57 -0.90 16.95 0.84
N ASP A 58 -2.02 17.26 0.18
CA ASP A 58 -2.14 17.41 -1.28
C ASP A 58 -1.77 16.13 -2.07
N ILE A 59 -1.93 14.96 -1.43
CA ILE A 59 -1.75 13.67 -2.07
C ILE A 59 -3.12 13.17 -2.55
N ASN A 60 -3.30 13.17 -3.87
CA ASN A 60 -4.48 12.57 -4.47
C ASN A 60 -4.26 11.06 -4.65
N LEU A 61 -5.22 10.28 -4.17
CA LEU A 61 -5.22 8.83 -4.29
C LEU A 61 -6.52 8.29 -4.86
N GLU A 62 -6.40 7.15 -5.54
CA GLU A 62 -7.52 6.34 -6.00
C GLU A 62 -7.43 4.95 -5.37
N VAL A 63 -8.56 4.27 -5.20
CA VAL A 63 -8.58 2.86 -4.82
C VAL A 63 -8.56 2.03 -6.09
N ASP A 64 -7.61 1.11 -6.20
CA ASP A 64 -7.48 0.18 -7.32
C ASP A 64 -7.70 -1.26 -6.84
N LYS A 65 -8.28 -2.07 -7.73
CA LYS A 65 -8.48 -3.51 -7.55
C LYS A 65 -7.96 -4.33 -8.74
N SER A 66 -7.13 -3.74 -9.58
CA SER A 66 -6.69 -4.38 -10.82
C SER A 66 -5.81 -5.61 -10.59
N TRP A 67 -5.13 -5.70 -9.45
CA TRP A 67 -4.30 -6.84 -9.08
C TRP A 67 -5.10 -7.85 -8.25
N ASN A 68 -5.53 -8.94 -8.91
CA ASN A 68 -6.27 -10.07 -8.30
C ASN A 68 -7.51 -9.66 -7.48
N ASP A 69 -8.18 -8.56 -7.82
CA ASP A 69 -9.31 -7.96 -7.08
C ASP A 69 -8.95 -7.42 -5.67
N HIS A 70 -7.65 -7.39 -5.34
CA HIS A 70 -7.17 -6.85 -4.08
C HIS A 70 -7.11 -5.34 -4.08
N ARG A 71 -7.65 -4.75 -3.01
CA ARG A 71 -7.59 -3.31 -2.80
C ARG A 71 -6.14 -2.86 -2.64
N GLY A 72 -5.76 -1.90 -3.46
CA GLY A 72 -4.56 -1.10 -3.35
C GLY A 72 -4.89 0.38 -3.54
N PHE A 73 -3.86 1.21 -3.43
CA PHE A 73 -3.94 2.64 -3.66
C PHE A 73 -3.17 3.00 -4.92
N VAL A 74 -3.67 3.96 -5.69
CA VAL A 74 -2.97 4.53 -6.84
C VAL A 74 -2.67 5.99 -6.55
N VAL A 75 -1.42 6.37 -6.76
CA VAL A 75 -0.89 7.70 -6.48
C VAL A 75 -0.01 8.16 -7.64
N GLY A 76 0.12 9.47 -7.83
CA GLY A 76 1.06 10.04 -8.79
C GLY A 76 2.51 9.77 -8.41
N SER A 77 3.37 9.52 -9.40
CA SER A 77 4.80 9.27 -9.18
C SER A 77 5.51 10.39 -8.40
N LYS A 78 5.05 11.64 -8.54
CA LYS A 78 5.54 12.81 -7.78
C LYS A 78 5.34 12.68 -6.26
N ASP A 79 4.29 12.01 -5.83
CA ASP A 79 3.90 11.92 -4.42
C ASP A 79 4.38 10.61 -3.76
N LEU A 80 4.86 9.65 -4.56
CA LEU A 80 5.23 8.30 -4.13
C LEU A 80 6.12 8.26 -2.88
N VAL A 81 7.14 9.13 -2.81
CA VAL A 81 8.09 9.12 -1.70
C VAL A 81 7.39 9.50 -0.38
N LEU A 82 6.59 10.56 -0.42
CA LEU A 82 5.82 11.04 0.73
C LEU A 82 4.71 10.04 1.08
N PHE A 83 3.96 9.56 0.09
CA PHE A 83 2.88 8.60 0.30
C PHE A 83 3.37 7.33 1.01
N ARG A 84 4.53 6.81 0.62
CA ARG A 84 5.13 5.64 1.29
C ARG A 84 5.49 5.91 2.75
N SER A 85 6.03 7.08 3.07
CA SER A 85 6.30 7.43 4.48
C SER A 85 5.00 7.59 5.28
N GLU A 86 3.96 8.12 4.66
CA GLU A 86 2.68 8.37 5.31
C GLU A 86 1.88 7.09 5.54
N ILE A 87 1.98 6.07 4.68
CA ILE A 87 1.44 4.72 4.99
C ILE A 87 1.99 4.21 6.32
N LYS A 88 3.32 4.24 6.49
CA LYS A 88 3.95 3.76 7.72
C LYS A 88 3.50 4.60 8.92
N ARG A 89 3.59 5.92 8.79
CA ARG A 89 3.24 6.86 9.86
C ARG A 89 1.79 6.71 10.30
N PHE A 90 0.87 6.54 9.35
CA PHE A 90 -0.54 6.34 9.62
C PHE A 90 -0.81 5.04 10.37
N ILE A 91 -0.18 3.94 9.95
CA ILE A 91 -0.26 2.64 10.66
C ILE A 91 0.26 2.78 12.10
N ASP A 92 1.42 3.42 12.28
CA ASP A 92 2.04 3.58 13.60
C ASP A 92 1.17 4.44 14.54
N ILE A 93 0.68 5.60 14.06
CA ILE A 93 -0.09 6.56 14.88
C ILE A 93 -1.43 5.98 15.31
N ASN A 94 -2.12 5.30 14.40
CA ASN A 94 -3.42 4.71 14.68
C ASN A 94 -3.31 3.32 15.33
N ASN A 95 -2.08 2.82 15.54
CA ASN A 95 -1.81 1.46 16.01
C ASN A 95 -2.66 0.44 15.24
N LEU A 96 -2.67 0.58 13.91
CA LEU A 96 -3.54 -0.20 13.05
C LEU A 96 -3.24 -1.69 13.20
N LYS A 97 -4.32 -2.46 13.24
CA LYS A 97 -4.28 -3.92 13.23
C LYS A 97 -5.14 -4.39 12.08
N PRO A 98 -4.78 -5.49 11.41
CA PRO A 98 -5.66 -6.08 10.41
C PRO A 98 -7.04 -6.39 11.00
N GLY A 99 -8.08 -6.08 10.26
CA GLY A 99 -9.45 -6.47 10.57
C GLY A 99 -9.68 -7.96 10.35
N GLU A 100 -10.76 -8.50 10.92
CA GLU A 100 -11.12 -9.92 10.74
C GLU A 100 -11.50 -10.24 9.28
N ASP A 101 -12.07 -9.27 8.57
CA ASP A 101 -12.52 -9.37 7.18
C ASP A 101 -11.45 -9.00 6.15
N ASP A 102 -10.23 -8.65 6.60
CA ASP A 102 -9.17 -8.23 5.69
C ASP A 102 -8.58 -9.44 4.93
N GLU A 103 -8.28 -9.21 3.65
CA GLU A 103 -7.80 -10.22 2.72
C GLU A 103 -6.42 -10.74 3.13
N LYS A 104 -6.23 -12.06 3.17
CA LYS A 104 -4.93 -12.68 3.47
C LYS A 104 -4.23 -13.07 2.18
N PHE A 105 -2.91 -12.85 2.15
CA PHE A 105 -2.09 -13.24 1.02
C PHE A 105 -1.28 -14.50 1.30
N SER A 106 -1.18 -15.35 0.28
CA SER A 106 -0.08 -16.32 0.22
C SER A 106 1.21 -15.65 -0.24
N GLU A 107 2.37 -16.23 0.09
CA GLU A 107 3.65 -15.69 -0.40
C GLU A 107 3.74 -15.72 -1.92
N ASP A 108 3.27 -16.80 -2.55
CA ASP A 108 3.29 -16.94 -4.02
C ASP A 108 2.46 -15.86 -4.70
N GLU A 109 1.29 -15.56 -4.16
CA GLU A 109 0.42 -14.48 -4.64
C GLU A 109 1.08 -13.12 -4.47
N TRP A 110 1.66 -12.84 -3.30
CA TRP A 110 2.29 -11.55 -3.00
C TRP A 110 3.41 -11.19 -3.99
N TYR A 111 4.17 -12.20 -4.45
CA TYR A 111 5.29 -12.01 -5.37
C TYR A 111 4.92 -12.20 -6.85
N SER A 112 3.63 -12.24 -7.18
CA SER A 112 3.12 -12.29 -8.55
C SER A 112 3.14 -10.96 -9.31
#